data_AF-A0AA47NBE1-F1
#
_entry.id   AF-A0AA47NBE1-F1
#
_cell.length_a   1.000
_cell.length_b   1.000
_cell.length_c   1.000
_cell.angle_alpha   90.00
_cell.angle_beta   90.00
_cell.angle_gamma   90.00
#
_symmetry.space_group_name_H-M   'P 1'
#
loop_
_entity.id
_entity.type
_entity.pdbx_description
1 polymer ?
#
loop_
_entity_poly.entity_id
_entity_poly.type
_entity_poly.pdbx_seq_one_letter_code
_entity_poly.pdbx_strand_id
1 'polypeptide(L)'
;MDEYKHNINLAWDLPFKDHGIDIGDVSERKELRKRLNCKPFKWYLDNVYPLLDPWDNILAYGGLKNLDANMCVDQGPVPGHTPISYACHYYGPQKTYFRESGELYIGGIKSHKYNANRCLTDDGGKDNEPGLNNCKESLQKGLGIYWEFTQGKQFKNKQTGRCLEIIKRKLVVQECTGQRWEIQHVIKPF
;
A
#
# COMPACT_ATOMS: atom_id res chain seq x y z
N MET A 1 10.37 -4.81 18.61
CA MET A 1 10.70 -3.91 17.49
C MET A 1 10.24 -2.48 17.77
N ASP A 2 10.09 -2.08 19.04
CA ASP A 2 9.70 -0.72 19.44
C ASP A 2 8.51 -0.17 18.64
N GLU A 3 8.64 1.04 18.09
CA GLU A 3 7.65 1.69 17.23
C GLU A 3 7.44 0.97 15.88
N TYR A 4 8.41 0.19 15.40
CA TYR A 4 8.41 -0.53 14.11
C TYR A 4 7.64 -1.86 14.13
N LYS A 5 7.01 -2.23 15.26
CA LYS A 5 6.22 -3.46 15.36
C LYS A 5 5.05 -3.53 14.37
N HIS A 6 4.57 -2.38 13.91
CA HIS A 6 3.51 -2.28 12.90
C HIS A 6 3.89 -2.91 11.55
N ASN A 7 5.19 -3.07 11.27
CA ASN A 7 5.64 -3.74 10.05
C ASN A 7 5.24 -5.21 10.00
N ILE A 8 4.98 -5.84 11.15
CA ILE A 8 4.42 -7.19 11.21
C ILE A 8 2.98 -7.20 10.70
N ASN A 9 2.16 -6.23 11.13
CA ASN A 9 0.80 -6.05 10.63
C ASN A 9 0.78 -5.81 9.12
N LEU A 10 1.67 -4.95 8.62
CA LEU A 10 1.84 -4.69 7.18
C LEU A 10 2.22 -5.95 6.39
N ALA A 11 3.19 -6.72 6.89
CA ALA A 11 3.69 -7.90 6.20
C ALA A 11 2.66 -9.03 6.16
N TRP A 12 1.94 -9.23 7.26
CA TRP A 12 0.99 -10.32 7.41
C TRP A 12 -0.44 -9.93 7.03
N ASP A 13 -0.67 -8.67 6.68
CA ASP A 13 -1.98 -8.12 6.33
C ASP A 13 -3.00 -8.33 7.45
N LEU A 14 -2.63 -7.89 8.65
CA LEU A 14 -3.42 -8.04 9.87
C LEU A 14 -3.88 -6.69 10.39
N PRO A 15 -5.14 -6.53 10.83
CA PRO A 15 -5.56 -5.27 11.46
C PRO A 15 -4.70 -4.94 12.69
N PHE A 16 -4.58 -3.65 13.03
CA PHE A 16 -3.74 -3.18 14.15
C PHE A 16 -4.28 -3.59 15.52
N LYS A 17 -5.58 -3.86 15.60
CA LYS A 17 -6.29 -4.30 16.81
C LYS A 17 -7.09 -5.53 16.45
N ASP A 18 -7.36 -6.34 17.47
CA ASP A 18 -8.32 -7.45 17.40
C ASP A 18 -8.02 -8.48 16.27
N HIS A 19 -6.75 -8.63 15.88
CA HIS A 19 -6.31 -9.60 14.87
C HIS A 19 -6.25 -11.05 15.39
N GLY A 20 -6.64 -11.30 16.65
CA GLY A 20 -6.79 -12.65 17.22
C GLY A 20 -5.50 -13.43 17.48
N ILE A 21 -4.32 -12.83 17.28
CA ILE A 21 -3.04 -13.50 17.57
C ILE A 21 -2.71 -13.28 19.03
N ASP A 22 -2.68 -14.37 19.78
CA ASP A 22 -2.08 -14.41 21.11
C ASP A 22 -0.56 -14.57 20.98
N ILE A 23 0.18 -13.60 21.52
CA ILE A 23 1.65 -13.60 21.52
C ILE A 23 2.22 -14.23 22.80
N GLY A 24 1.37 -14.63 23.74
CA GLY A 24 1.76 -15.11 25.07
C GLY A 24 2.38 -14.04 25.96
N ASP A 25 2.91 -14.47 27.10
CA ASP A 25 3.64 -13.59 28.01
C ASP A 25 5.07 -13.35 27.50
N VAL A 26 5.44 -12.07 27.37
CA VAL A 26 6.76 -11.61 26.92
C VAL A 26 7.52 -10.87 28.02
N SER A 27 7.07 -10.93 29.27
CA SER A 27 7.64 -10.19 30.41
C SER A 27 9.09 -10.54 30.64
N GLU A 28 9.46 -11.83 30.65
CA GLU A 28 10.85 -12.25 30.83
C GLU A 28 11.78 -11.73 29.72
N ARG A 29 11.31 -11.71 28.47
CA ARG A 29 12.07 -11.19 27.33
C ARG A 29 12.27 -9.68 27.42
N LYS A 30 11.27 -8.94 27.92
CA LYS A 30 11.36 -7.50 28.17
C LYS A 30 12.33 -7.19 29.31
N GLU A 31 12.29 -7.94 30.41
CA GLU A 31 13.22 -7.77 31.53
C GLU A 31 14.66 -8.12 31.15
N LEU A 32 14.86 -9.17 30.36
CA LEU A 32 16.18 -9.50 29.81
C LEU A 32 16.76 -8.34 28.99
N ARG A 33 15.94 -7.71 28.12
CA ARG A 33 16.36 -6.54 27.34
C ARG A 33 16.81 -5.37 28.22
N LYS A 34 16.09 -5.11 29.32
CA LYS A 34 16.45 -4.06 30.29
C LYS A 34 17.75 -4.38 31.00
N ARG A 35 17.89 -5.60 31.54
CA ARG A 35 19.11 -6.04 32.27
C ARG A 35 20.37 -5.96 31.41
N LEU A 36 20.27 -6.30 30.13
CA LEU A 36 21.39 -6.28 29.19
C LEU A 36 21.65 -4.90 28.57
N ASN A 37 20.87 -3.87 28.93
CA ASN A 37 20.97 -2.52 28.38
C ASN A 37 21.00 -2.50 26.83
N CYS A 38 20.13 -3.29 26.21
CA CYS A 38 20.13 -3.44 24.75
C CYS A 38 19.75 -2.12 24.05
N LYS A 39 20.37 -1.86 22.89
CA LYS A 39 20.05 -0.69 22.05
C LYS A 39 18.61 -0.74 21.51
N PRO A 40 18.00 0.42 21.19
CA PRO A 40 16.67 0.47 20.56
C PRO A 40 16.70 -0.12 19.14
N PHE A 41 15.54 -0.53 18.63
CA PHE A 41 15.42 -1.11 17.29
C PHE A 41 15.80 -0.11 16.20
N LYS A 42 15.56 1.19 16.41
CA LYS A 42 16.08 2.25 15.54
C LYS A 42 17.60 2.16 15.35
N TRP A 43 18.36 1.93 16.43
CA TRP A 43 19.81 1.76 16.34
C TRP A 43 20.19 0.57 15.45
N TYR A 44 19.44 -0.54 15.53
CA TYR A 44 19.65 -1.70 14.65
C TYR A 44 19.40 -1.34 13.18
N LEU A 45 18.32 -0.62 12.87
CA LEU A 45 18.04 -0.17 11.51
C LEU A 45 19.12 0.78 10.99
N ASP A 46 19.60 1.70 11.83
CA ASP A 46 20.59 2.70 11.42
C ASP A 46 22.02 2.12 11.28
N ASN A 47 22.37 1.08 12.06
CA ASN A 47 23.77 0.61 12.18
C ASN A 47 24.01 -0.82 11.69
N VAL A 48 23.01 -1.69 11.76
CA VAL A 48 23.16 -3.12 11.40
C VAL A 48 22.49 -3.43 10.07
N TYR A 49 21.30 -2.86 9.81
CA TYR A 49 20.56 -3.12 8.58
C TYR A 49 20.01 -1.85 7.89
N PRO A 50 20.89 -0.93 7.47
CA PRO A 50 20.50 0.38 6.91
C PRO A 50 19.76 0.32 5.58
N LEU A 51 19.83 -0.81 4.87
CA LEU A 51 19.18 -1.01 3.58
C LEU A 51 17.70 -1.39 3.69
N LEU A 52 17.20 -1.67 4.90
CA LEU A 52 15.78 -1.96 5.13
C LEU A 52 14.96 -0.66 5.09
N ASP A 53 13.90 -0.63 4.28
CA ASP A 53 12.89 0.42 4.29
C ASP A 53 12.01 0.24 5.55
N PRO A 54 11.96 1.24 6.45
CA PRO A 54 11.19 1.14 7.68
C PRO A 54 9.68 1.18 7.48
N TRP A 55 9.17 1.57 6.30
CA TRP A 55 7.74 1.71 6.00
C TRP A 55 6.96 2.64 6.97
N ASP A 56 7.63 3.64 7.51
CA ASP A 56 7.10 4.61 8.48
C ASP A 56 6.09 5.61 7.89
N ASN A 57 6.02 5.73 6.56
CA ASN A 57 5.14 6.64 5.83
C ASN A 57 3.94 5.95 5.14
N ILE A 58 3.61 4.72 5.54
CA ILE A 58 2.39 4.04 5.08
C ILE A 58 1.20 4.53 5.90
N LEU A 59 0.14 4.94 5.21
CA LEU A 59 -1.10 5.44 5.83
C LEU A 59 -2.18 4.35 5.92
N ALA A 60 -2.28 3.51 4.89
CA ALA A 60 -3.21 2.39 4.83
C ALA A 60 -2.69 1.23 3.97
N TYR A 61 -3.20 0.03 4.19
CA TYR A 61 -2.81 -1.19 3.48
C TYR A 61 -3.91 -2.27 3.50
N GLY A 62 -3.67 -3.33 2.73
CA GLY A 62 -4.62 -4.43 2.52
C GLY A 62 -5.39 -4.26 1.21
N GLY A 63 -6.59 -4.81 1.12
CA GLY A 63 -7.43 -4.69 -0.07
C GLY A 63 -7.96 -3.28 -0.31
N LEU A 64 -7.80 -2.78 -1.54
CA LEU A 64 -8.47 -1.57 -2.04
C LEU A 64 -9.79 -1.96 -2.71
N LYS A 65 -10.91 -1.64 -2.06
CA LYS A 65 -12.26 -1.96 -2.49
C LYS A 65 -12.95 -0.73 -3.07
N ASN A 66 -13.58 -0.89 -4.23
CA ASN A 66 -14.59 0.02 -4.73
C ASN A 66 -15.94 -0.34 -4.12
N LEU A 67 -16.57 0.60 -3.42
CA LEU A 67 -17.81 0.37 -2.70
C LEU A 67 -19.03 0.27 -3.63
N ASP A 68 -19.00 1.00 -4.74
CA ASP A 68 -20.14 1.10 -5.66
C ASP A 68 -20.20 -0.09 -6.63
N ALA A 69 -19.05 -0.60 -7.07
CA ALA A 69 -18.95 -1.80 -7.91
C ALA A 69 -18.81 -3.11 -7.10
N ASN A 70 -18.57 -3.02 -5.78
CA ASN A 70 -18.28 -4.15 -4.90
C ASN A 70 -17.15 -5.06 -5.44
N MET A 71 -16.08 -4.44 -5.92
CA MET A 71 -14.91 -5.10 -6.51
C MET A 71 -13.62 -4.55 -5.91
N CYS A 72 -12.54 -5.32 -5.98
CA CYS A 72 -11.23 -4.93 -5.46
C CYS A 72 -10.21 -4.74 -6.57
N VAL A 73 -9.24 -3.85 -6.34
CA VAL A 73 -8.07 -3.73 -7.20
C VAL A 73 -7.18 -4.96 -7.02
N ASP A 74 -6.69 -5.47 -8.13
CA ASP A 74 -5.82 -6.63 -8.21
C ASP A 74 -4.65 -6.32 -9.14
N GLN A 75 -3.46 -6.80 -8.79
CA GLN A 75 -2.26 -6.70 -9.61
C GLN A 75 -2.46 -7.28 -11.02
N GLY A 76 -3.34 -8.27 -11.19
CA GLY A 76 -3.56 -8.95 -12.45
C GLY A 76 -2.42 -9.92 -12.83
N PRO A 77 -2.46 -10.48 -14.04
CA PRO A 77 -1.49 -11.47 -14.49
C PRO A 77 -0.08 -10.89 -14.62
N VAL A 78 0.92 -11.75 -14.37
CA VAL A 78 2.35 -11.44 -14.54
C VAL A 78 2.92 -12.41 -15.59
N PRO A 79 3.60 -11.94 -16.65
CA PRO A 79 3.97 -10.55 -16.93
C PRO A 79 2.76 -9.71 -17.40
N GLY A 80 2.66 -8.48 -16.91
CA GLY A 80 1.58 -7.54 -17.23
C GLY A 80 1.79 -6.21 -16.51
N HIS A 81 1.30 -5.11 -17.08
CA HIS A 81 1.47 -3.75 -16.55
C HIS A 81 0.14 -3.01 -16.31
N THR A 82 -0.99 -3.68 -16.47
CA THR A 82 -2.31 -3.11 -16.23
C THR A 82 -2.94 -3.82 -15.04
N PRO A 83 -3.15 -3.15 -13.89
CA PRO A 83 -3.92 -3.73 -12.79
C PRO A 83 -5.38 -3.89 -13.21
N ILE A 84 -6.06 -4.85 -12.61
CA ILE A 84 -7.44 -5.17 -12.94
C ILE A 84 -8.35 -4.93 -11.74
N SER A 85 -9.65 -4.93 -11.98
CA SER A 85 -10.64 -5.10 -10.93
C SER A 85 -11.06 -6.56 -10.90
N TYR A 86 -11.11 -7.16 -9.70
CA TYR A 86 -11.53 -8.55 -9.51
C TYR A 86 -12.45 -8.71 -8.29
N ALA A 87 -13.01 -9.90 -8.11
CA ALA A 87 -13.76 -10.23 -6.91
C ALA A 87 -12.84 -10.14 -5.68
N CYS A 88 -13.33 -9.52 -4.60
CA CYS A 88 -12.52 -9.31 -3.39
C CYS A 88 -12.22 -10.64 -2.70
N HIS A 89 -10.95 -10.98 -2.60
CA HIS A 89 -10.44 -12.15 -1.87
C HIS A 89 -9.23 -11.82 -0.97
N TYR A 90 -8.64 -10.62 -1.07
CA TYR A 90 -7.65 -10.09 -0.14
C TYR A 90 -6.36 -10.94 -0.02
N TYR A 91 -6.00 -11.63 -1.10
CA TYR A 91 -4.74 -12.37 -1.18
C TYR A 91 -3.65 -11.53 -1.84
N GLY A 92 -2.43 -12.06 -1.89
CA GLY A 92 -1.23 -11.36 -2.37
C GLY A 92 -1.43 -10.36 -3.51
N PRO A 93 -2.09 -10.73 -4.63
CA PRO A 93 -2.34 -9.81 -5.76
C PRO A 93 -3.21 -8.59 -5.45
N GLN A 94 -4.09 -8.68 -4.44
CA GLN A 94 -4.99 -7.61 -4.00
C GLN A 94 -4.45 -6.82 -2.80
N LYS A 95 -3.22 -7.10 -2.35
CA LYS A 95 -2.59 -6.29 -1.32
C LYS A 95 -2.22 -4.93 -1.91
N THR A 96 -2.53 -3.87 -1.19
CA THR A 96 -2.15 -2.52 -1.55
C THR A 96 -1.51 -1.81 -0.37
N TYR A 97 -0.72 -0.77 -0.67
CA TYR A 97 -0.06 0.06 0.33
C TYR A 97 -0.11 1.52 -0.13
N PHE A 98 -0.83 2.36 0.62
CA PHE A 98 -0.96 3.79 0.33
C PHE A 98 0.00 4.59 1.19
N ARG A 99 0.89 5.36 0.55
CA ARG A 99 1.88 6.20 1.21
C ARG A 99 1.37 7.62 1.42
N GLU A 100 1.96 8.30 2.40
CA GLU A 100 1.73 9.72 2.69
C GLU A 100 2.07 10.66 1.51
N SER A 101 3.00 10.26 0.64
CA SER A 101 3.30 10.94 -0.62
C SER A 101 2.14 10.92 -1.63
N GLY A 102 1.20 9.98 -1.48
CA GLY A 102 0.11 9.72 -2.42
C GLY A 102 0.41 8.58 -3.40
N GLU A 103 1.53 7.87 -3.26
CA GLU A 103 1.79 6.65 -4.05
C GLU A 103 0.91 5.50 -3.55
N LEU A 104 0.33 4.74 -4.48
CA LEU A 104 -0.35 3.48 -4.19
C LEU A 104 0.42 2.32 -4.79
N TYR A 105 0.95 1.44 -3.96
CA TYR A 105 1.54 0.17 -4.39
C TYR A 105 0.47 -0.90 -4.47
N ILE A 106 0.56 -1.76 -5.48
CA ILE A 106 -0.37 -2.88 -5.71
C ILE A 106 0.47 -4.16 -5.85
N GLY A 107 0.04 -5.20 -5.15
CA GLY A 107 0.78 -6.44 -4.96
C GLY A 107 1.74 -6.37 -3.78
N GLY A 108 2.71 -7.30 -3.76
CA GLY A 108 3.71 -7.37 -2.69
C GLY A 108 4.66 -6.16 -2.68
N ILE A 109 4.95 -5.65 -1.48
CA ILE A 109 5.95 -4.60 -1.26
C ILE A 109 7.33 -5.21 -0.96
N LYS A 110 8.36 -4.72 -1.65
CA LYS A 110 9.76 -5.06 -1.41
C LYS A 110 10.29 -4.22 -0.25
N SER A 111 10.99 -4.87 0.67
CA SER A 111 11.45 -4.29 1.94
C SER A 111 12.78 -3.55 1.86
N HIS A 112 13.55 -3.68 0.78
CA HIS A 112 14.87 -3.04 0.68
C HIS A 112 14.81 -1.73 -0.11
N LYS A 113 15.50 -0.69 0.37
CA LYS A 113 15.52 0.66 -0.23
C LYS A 113 16.02 0.71 -1.69
N TYR A 114 16.89 -0.21 -2.07
CA TYR A 114 17.42 -0.30 -3.43
C TYR A 114 16.40 -0.91 -4.41
N ASN A 115 15.43 -1.66 -3.92
CA ASN A 115 14.40 -2.23 -4.76
C ASN A 115 13.38 -1.17 -5.17
N ALA A 116 12.87 -1.30 -6.39
CA ALA A 116 11.70 -0.55 -6.82
C ALA A 116 10.43 -1.40 -6.63
N ASN A 117 9.44 -0.78 -5.99
CA ASN A 117 8.07 -1.26 -5.96
C ASN A 117 7.32 -0.80 -7.22
N ARG A 118 6.17 -1.42 -7.47
CA ARG A 118 5.28 -1.03 -8.55
C ARG A 118 4.13 -0.19 -7.98
N CYS A 119 3.84 0.94 -8.61
CA CYS A 119 2.74 1.82 -8.21
C CYS A 119 1.73 1.97 -9.34
N LEU A 120 0.52 2.32 -8.93
CA LEU A 120 -0.55 2.77 -9.80
C LEU A 120 -0.14 4.08 -10.50
N THR A 121 -0.26 4.10 -11.83
CA THR A 121 0.11 5.24 -12.67
C THR A 121 -1.02 5.64 -13.59
N ASP A 122 -1.16 6.93 -13.87
CA ASP A 122 -1.95 7.47 -14.98
C ASP A 122 -1.04 8.08 -16.03
N ASP A 123 -1.23 7.74 -17.31
CA ASP A 123 -0.46 8.25 -18.44
C ASP A 123 -1.11 9.46 -19.14
N GLY A 124 -2.23 9.96 -18.62
CA GLY A 124 -2.97 11.07 -19.21
C GLY A 124 -4.07 10.63 -20.18
N GLY A 125 -4.37 9.34 -20.25
CA GLY A 125 -5.57 8.83 -20.92
C GLY A 125 -5.35 8.31 -22.32
N LYS A 126 -4.14 7.82 -22.61
CA LYS A 126 -3.84 7.22 -23.92
C LYS A 126 -4.78 6.06 -24.23
N ASP A 127 -5.11 5.25 -23.22
CA ASP A 127 -5.99 4.07 -23.33
C ASP A 127 -7.08 4.00 -22.24
N ASN A 128 -7.21 5.04 -21.40
CA ASN A 128 -8.02 5.04 -20.17
C ASN A 128 -7.72 3.88 -19.19
N GLU A 129 -6.60 3.17 -19.39
CA GLU A 129 -6.17 2.10 -18.50
C GLU A 129 -5.17 2.62 -17.46
N PRO A 130 -5.31 2.23 -16.19
CA PRO A 130 -4.25 2.47 -15.23
C PRO A 130 -3.02 1.64 -15.58
N GLY A 131 -1.84 2.18 -15.30
CA GLY A 131 -0.60 1.42 -15.32
C GLY A 131 -0.21 0.93 -13.92
N LEU A 132 0.57 -0.14 -13.87
CA LEU A 132 1.25 -0.66 -12.69
C LEU A 132 2.73 -0.82 -13.01
N ASN A 133 3.52 0.21 -12.73
CA ASN A 133 4.88 0.35 -13.25
C ASN A 133 5.88 0.59 -12.13
N ASN A 134 7.17 0.39 -12.40
CA ASN A 134 8.24 0.76 -11.47
C ASN A 134 8.12 2.24 -11.11
N CYS A 135 8.02 2.57 -9.82
CA CYS A 135 7.74 3.94 -9.38
C CYS A 135 8.85 4.94 -9.74
N LYS A 136 10.11 4.54 -9.61
CA LYS A 136 11.26 5.41 -9.92
C LYS A 136 11.31 5.74 -11.40
N GLU A 137 11.10 4.74 -12.25
CA GLU A 137 11.07 4.92 -13.71
C GLU A 137 9.83 5.71 -14.17
N SER A 138 8.68 5.46 -13.54
CA SER A 138 7.42 6.13 -13.88
C SER A 138 7.48 7.62 -13.59
N LEU A 139 8.10 8.00 -12.47
CA LEU A 139 8.35 9.39 -12.13
C LEU A 139 9.24 10.08 -13.19
N GLN A 140 10.31 9.41 -13.63
CA GLN A 140 11.20 9.94 -14.68
C GLN A 140 10.49 10.09 -16.03
N LYS A 141 9.53 9.21 -16.33
CA LYS A 141 8.70 9.25 -17.55
C LYS A 141 7.52 10.23 -17.45
N GLY A 142 7.34 10.91 -16.31
CA GLY A 142 6.26 11.87 -16.11
C GLY A 142 4.87 11.22 -16.00
N LEU A 143 4.79 9.93 -15.65
CA LEU A 143 3.51 9.29 -15.36
C LEU A 143 2.97 9.81 -14.02
N GLY A 144 1.67 10.05 -13.95
CA GLY A 144 1.00 10.49 -12.73
C GLY A 144 0.96 9.39 -11.70
N ILE A 145 1.93 9.35 -10.79
CA ILE A 145 2.04 8.33 -9.72
C ILE A 145 1.40 8.74 -8.40
N TYR A 146 1.04 10.01 -8.25
CA TYR A 146 0.52 10.57 -7.00
C TYR A 146 -0.99 10.73 -7.05
N TRP A 147 -1.64 10.22 -6.01
CA TRP A 147 -3.08 10.18 -5.87
C TRP A 147 -3.52 10.90 -4.60
N GLU A 148 -4.64 11.61 -4.71
CA GLU A 148 -5.40 12.21 -3.63
C GLU A 148 -6.53 11.24 -3.26
N PHE A 149 -6.54 10.83 -1.99
CA PHE A 149 -7.49 9.84 -1.50
C PHE A 149 -7.73 10.02 0.01
N THR A 150 -8.99 9.87 0.40
CA THR A 150 -9.50 9.76 1.78
C THR A 150 -10.54 8.64 1.77
N GLN A 151 -10.65 7.88 2.88
CA GLN A 151 -11.57 6.74 2.97
C GLN A 151 -13.01 7.12 2.58
N GLY A 152 -13.65 6.28 1.76
CA GLY A 152 -15.02 6.48 1.31
C GLY A 152 -15.20 7.60 0.26
N LYS A 153 -14.10 8.12 -0.31
CA LYS A 153 -14.11 9.14 -1.37
C LYS A 153 -13.49 8.58 -2.66
N GLN A 154 -13.49 9.42 -3.68
CA GLN A 154 -12.84 9.15 -4.96
C GLN A 154 -11.33 9.03 -4.82
N PHE A 155 -10.71 8.27 -5.72
CA PHE A 155 -9.27 8.06 -5.78
C PHE A 155 -8.73 8.83 -7.00
N LYS A 156 -8.28 10.07 -6.77
CA LYS A 156 -8.04 11.05 -7.84
C LYS A 156 -6.55 11.25 -8.11
N ASN A 157 -6.13 11.23 -9.36
CA ASN A 157 -4.76 11.52 -9.74
C ASN A 157 -4.46 13.02 -9.61
N LYS A 158 -3.38 13.37 -8.90
CA LYS A 158 -3.01 14.79 -8.65
C LYS A 158 -2.55 15.52 -9.91
N GLN A 159 -1.95 14.81 -10.86
CA GLN A 159 -1.38 15.40 -12.08
C GLN A 159 -2.44 15.58 -13.17
N THR A 160 -3.26 14.56 -13.42
CA THR A 160 -4.23 14.57 -14.52
C THR A 160 -5.63 15.01 -14.10
N GLY A 161 -5.92 15.02 -12.79
CA GLY A 161 -7.24 15.33 -12.25
C GLY A 161 -8.29 14.24 -12.48
N ARG A 162 -7.91 13.12 -13.10
CA ARG A 162 -8.78 11.97 -13.41
C ARG A 162 -8.88 11.01 -12.23
N CYS A 163 -9.93 10.21 -12.17
CA CYS A 163 -10.19 9.28 -11.07
C CYS A 163 -10.03 7.83 -11.51
N LEU A 164 -9.61 6.99 -10.57
CA LEU A 164 -9.71 5.54 -10.68
C LEU A 164 -11.17 5.13 -10.52
N GLU A 165 -11.69 4.40 -11.50
CA GLU A 165 -13.10 4.06 -11.63
C GLU A 165 -13.25 2.60 -12.08
N ILE A 166 -14.40 1.99 -11.83
CA ILE A 166 -14.76 0.68 -12.37
C ILE A 166 -15.97 0.82 -13.28
N ILE A 167 -15.81 0.48 -14.56
CA ILE A 167 -16.87 0.52 -15.57
C ILE A 167 -17.01 -0.86 -16.20
N LYS A 168 -18.22 -1.44 -16.14
CA LYS A 168 -18.49 -2.81 -16.65
C LYS A 168 -17.46 -3.84 -16.15
N ARG A 169 -17.08 -3.76 -14.87
CA ARG A 169 -16.07 -4.61 -14.20
C ARG A 169 -14.64 -4.47 -14.73
N LYS A 170 -14.34 -3.41 -15.50
CA LYS A 170 -12.99 -3.04 -15.92
C LYS A 170 -12.51 -1.86 -15.07
N LEU A 171 -11.30 -1.96 -14.55
CA LEU A 171 -10.61 -0.87 -13.88
C LEU A 171 -10.12 0.13 -14.94
N VAL A 172 -10.50 1.40 -14.79
CA VAL A 172 -10.16 2.48 -15.73
C VAL A 172 -9.74 3.72 -14.97
N VAL A 173 -9.06 4.62 -15.67
CA VAL A 173 -8.85 6.00 -15.22
C VAL A 173 -9.62 6.90 -16.17
N GLN A 174 -10.45 7.80 -15.66
CA GLN A 174 -11.30 8.66 -16.50
C GLN A 174 -11.78 9.90 -15.71
N GLU A 175 -12.69 10.69 -16.28
CA GLU A 175 -13.37 11.75 -15.54
C GLU A 175 -14.06 11.20 -14.28
N CYS A 176 -13.95 11.96 -13.20
CA CYS A 176 -14.45 11.55 -11.89
C CYS A 176 -15.97 11.48 -11.87
N THR A 177 -16.50 10.30 -11.56
CA THR A 177 -17.95 10.07 -11.36
C THR A 177 -18.34 10.03 -9.89
N GLY A 178 -17.34 10.02 -9.00
CA GLY A 178 -17.53 10.01 -7.55
C GLY A 178 -17.60 8.62 -6.94
N GLN A 179 -17.11 7.57 -7.62
CA GLN A 179 -17.00 6.24 -7.02
C GLN A 179 -16.13 6.29 -5.76
N ARG A 180 -16.55 5.53 -4.76
CA ARG A 180 -16.00 5.54 -3.41
C ARG A 180 -15.10 4.34 -3.20
N TRP A 181 -13.96 4.61 -2.59
CA TRP A 181 -12.92 3.62 -2.36
C TRP A 181 -12.59 3.49 -0.88
N GLU A 182 -12.27 2.28 -0.43
CA GLU A 182 -11.80 1.99 0.92
C GLU A 182 -10.61 1.05 0.91
N ILE A 183 -9.68 1.26 1.83
CA ILE A 183 -8.56 0.35 2.09
C ILE A 183 -8.78 -0.32 3.45
N GLN A 184 -8.66 -1.66 3.52
CA GLN A 184 -9.04 -2.46 4.69
C GLN A 184 -8.45 -2.00 6.01
N HIS A 185 -7.17 -1.62 6.05
CA HIS A 185 -6.46 -1.32 7.28
C HIS A 185 -5.87 0.10 7.25
N VAL A 186 -6.36 0.95 8.15
CA VAL A 186 -5.90 2.33 8.29
C VAL A 186 -4.95 2.44 9.50
N ILE A 187 -3.74 2.98 9.27
CA ILE A 187 -2.71 3.17 10.30
C ILE A 187 -2.91 4.50 11.01
N LYS A 188 -3.15 5.55 10.23
CA LYS A 188 -3.43 6.92 10.68
C LYS A 188 -4.63 7.46 9.89
N PRO A 189 -5.53 8.26 10.47
CA PRO A 189 -6.58 8.93 9.71
C PRO A 189 -5.99 9.88 8.65
N PHE A 190 -6.59 9.89 7.45
CA PHE A 190 -6.29 10.78 6.31
C PHE A 190 -7.53 10.90 5.41
#